data_AF-A0A397EEZ8-F1
#
_entry.id   AF-A0A397EEZ8-F1
#
_cell.length_a   1.000
_cell.length_b   1.000
_cell.length_c   1.000
_cell.angle_alpha   90.00
_cell.angle_beta   90.00
_cell.angle_gamma   90.00
#
_symmetry.space_group_name_H-M   'P 1'
#
loop_
_entity.id
_entity.type
_entity.pdbx_description
1 polymer ?
#
loop_
_entity_poly.entity_id
_entity_poly.type
_entity_poly.pdbx_seq_one_letter_code
_entity_poly.pdbx_strand_id
1 'polypeptide(L)'
;MFSQSDTRAAGEATLQLCMKIPGFALLCLQLLNEAQYQLPAPIRLMVALSLKNAVSTSWVGRGTRQYVISAEEKDNVRRGLLGHMDESSSAVATQLATRALRVLKSVVKELASRRLMSHRAIFNDMSVAVCPFLASVWKSQVAQLSAGNQDVLGNVLSTTKVLHHLVLHGFKVLVPLDVIPFVFSAYFDTFRALTTYISTLPPDTPGVDVLNKIRVSIAGLVVAVQKAHPIEFRAYLGPFLTQFYTTLTDPAPSPDRLGGHLLSYLTNVVGCLLYQQSPSTHATSRTVITAAGDVQLTDHMVDECKAQIGAFGSDMTLLSALLELVVVRYMRLTPDDIAQWTDDPEGYSTLQESLTADGSVRACAEMLYLSLLQTHRDALTPSVLGMMHSTSKWMASPTSAPDDILRADAVLLAAGLSSYDLHESFDFEPWFLRTLVPYLQSPMTVSGVPVLPRRIVWLIGCWLAQLSTQVRIPLYEALLQLLSAAHSDTCVKLAAVQTLESLVNDWGFDHGTFVPFLPSAIGCLYAFFSHPDVVTTDTRLKILGW
;
A
#
# COMPACT_ATOMS: atom_id res chain seq x y z
N MET A 1 19.27 -51.19 21.97
CA MET A 1 17.96 -51.07 21.28
C MET A 1 17.64 -49.59 21.27
N PHE A 2 17.78 -48.90 20.13
CA PHE A 2 17.58 -47.44 20.06
C PHE A 2 16.13 -47.10 20.41
N SER A 3 15.91 -46.02 21.16
CA SER A 3 14.56 -45.54 21.44
C SER A 3 13.89 -45.07 20.14
N GLN A 4 12.56 -45.11 20.06
CA GLN A 4 11.83 -44.61 18.89
C GLN A 4 12.14 -43.12 18.60
N SER A 5 12.47 -42.32 19.62
CA SER A 5 12.88 -40.92 19.46
C SER A 5 14.25 -40.78 18.80
N ASP A 6 15.23 -41.62 19.17
CA ASP A 6 16.58 -41.58 18.60
C ASP A 6 16.57 -41.98 17.12
N THR A 7 15.73 -42.97 16.79
CA THR A 7 15.53 -43.44 15.41
C THR A 7 14.88 -42.35 14.55
N ARG A 8 13.93 -41.58 15.11
CA ARG A 8 13.28 -40.47 14.41
C ARG A 8 14.25 -39.31 14.14
N ALA A 9 15.06 -38.94 15.13
CA ALA A 9 16.05 -37.87 15.00
C ALA A 9 17.14 -38.21 13.96
N ALA A 10 17.65 -39.45 13.99
CA ALA A 10 18.61 -39.93 12.99
C ALA A 10 18.01 -39.98 11.58
N GLY A 11 16.74 -40.40 11.46
CA GLY A 11 16.00 -40.41 10.20
C GLY A 11 15.81 -39.00 9.61
N GLU A 12 15.48 -38.02 10.45
CA GLU A 12 15.31 -36.64 10.02
C GLU A 12 16.63 -35.99 9.57
N ALA A 13 17.72 -36.24 10.29
CA ALA A 13 19.06 -35.79 9.89
C ALA A 13 19.49 -36.39 8.54
N THR A 14 19.21 -37.67 8.32
CA THR A 14 19.50 -38.36 7.07
C THR A 14 18.68 -37.79 5.92
N LEU A 15 17.38 -37.55 6.14
CA LEU A 15 16.48 -36.96 5.15
C LEU A 15 16.96 -35.56 4.72
N GLN A 16 17.44 -34.73 5.66
CA GLN A 16 18.01 -33.40 5.36
C GLN A 16 19.26 -33.46 4.48
N LEU A 17 20.09 -34.50 4.62
CA LEU A 17 21.22 -34.75 3.72
C LEU A 17 20.74 -35.20 2.34
N CYS A 18 19.75 -36.08 2.28
CA CYS A 18 19.17 -36.56 1.02
C CYS A 18 18.53 -35.45 0.19
N MET A 19 17.96 -34.42 0.82
CA MET A 19 17.40 -33.25 0.12
C MET A 19 18.42 -32.48 -0.73
N LYS A 20 19.72 -32.71 -0.51
CA LYS A 20 20.81 -32.08 -1.27
C LYS A 20 21.31 -32.93 -2.45
N ILE A 21 20.70 -34.09 -2.68
CA ILE A 21 21.10 -35.00 -3.76
C ILE A 21 20.39 -34.57 -5.08
N PRO A 22 21.10 -34.51 -6.22
CA PRO A 22 20.50 -34.32 -7.54
C PRO A 22 19.38 -35.32 -7.83
N GLY A 23 18.24 -34.84 -8.32
CA GLY A 23 17.08 -35.67 -8.63
C GLY A 23 16.18 -35.98 -7.43
N PHE A 24 16.52 -35.55 -6.21
CA PHE A 24 15.71 -35.83 -5.02
C PHE A 24 14.29 -35.25 -5.10
N ALA A 25 14.13 -34.04 -5.65
CA ALA A 25 12.82 -33.41 -5.78
C ALA A 25 11.97 -34.14 -6.83
N LEU A 26 12.59 -34.58 -7.93
CA LEU A 26 11.93 -35.40 -8.94
C LEU A 26 11.53 -36.77 -8.38
N LEU A 27 12.40 -37.42 -7.61
CA LEU A 27 12.12 -38.70 -6.97
C LEU A 27 10.94 -38.60 -6.00
N CYS A 28 10.94 -37.57 -5.14
CA CYS A 28 9.80 -37.37 -4.23
C CYS A 28 8.50 -37.15 -5.01
N LEU A 29 8.57 -36.47 -6.15
CA LEU A 29 7.40 -36.28 -6.99
C LEU A 29 6.92 -37.59 -7.63
N GLN A 30 7.83 -38.41 -8.16
CA GLN A 30 7.50 -39.73 -8.70
C GLN A 30 6.88 -40.65 -7.65
N LEU A 31 7.40 -40.62 -6.42
CA LEU A 31 6.87 -41.41 -5.29
C LEU A 31 5.47 -40.97 -4.85
N LEU A 32 5.02 -39.76 -5.22
CA LEU A 32 3.66 -39.30 -4.99
C LEU A 32 2.69 -39.75 -6.09
N ASN A 33 3.17 -40.44 -7.13
CA ASN A 33 2.32 -41.03 -8.17
C ASN A 33 1.69 -42.34 -7.69
N GLU A 34 0.43 -42.30 -7.24
CA GLU A 34 -0.28 -43.49 -6.76
C GLU A 34 -0.47 -44.56 -7.85
N ALA A 35 -0.53 -44.17 -9.12
CA ALA A 35 -0.62 -45.11 -10.24
C ALA A 35 0.67 -45.95 -10.42
N GLN A 36 1.81 -45.44 -9.93
CA GLN A 36 3.12 -46.07 -10.05
C GLN A 36 3.61 -46.66 -8.72
N TYR A 37 3.25 -46.05 -7.58
CA TYR A 37 3.68 -46.45 -6.25
C TYR A 37 2.53 -46.40 -5.23
N GLN A 38 2.07 -47.56 -4.78
CA GLN A 38 1.04 -47.67 -3.74
C GLN A 38 1.65 -47.51 -2.34
N LEU A 39 1.91 -46.27 -1.93
CA LEU A 39 2.48 -45.95 -0.63
C LEU A 39 1.39 -45.70 0.44
N PRO A 40 1.58 -46.16 1.69
CA PRO A 40 0.73 -45.80 2.82
C PRO A 40 0.66 -44.28 3.05
N ALA A 41 -0.50 -43.76 3.44
CA ALA A 41 -0.75 -42.32 3.59
C ALA A 41 0.27 -41.56 4.48
N PRO A 42 0.75 -42.09 5.63
CA PRO A 42 1.78 -41.42 6.43
C PRO A 42 3.12 -41.27 5.70
N ILE A 43 3.46 -42.22 4.82
CA ILE A 43 4.70 -42.20 4.04
C ILE A 43 4.57 -41.21 2.88
N ARG A 44 3.43 -41.17 2.19
CA ARG A 44 3.16 -40.16 1.15
C ARG A 44 3.23 -38.74 1.72
N LEU A 45 2.70 -38.55 2.92
CA LEU A 45 2.80 -37.28 3.63
C LEU A 45 4.26 -36.88 3.90
N MET A 46 5.09 -37.82 4.35
CA MET A 46 6.51 -37.60 4.58
C MET A 46 7.26 -37.28 3.28
N VAL A 47 6.93 -37.94 2.17
CA VAL A 47 7.49 -37.65 0.84
C VAL A 47 7.10 -36.25 0.38
N ALA A 48 5.84 -35.84 0.54
CA ALA A 48 5.38 -34.50 0.20
C ALA A 48 6.01 -33.41 1.12
N LEU A 49 6.25 -33.72 2.40
CA LEU A 49 7.03 -32.90 3.33
C LEU A 49 8.46 -32.70 2.85
N SER A 50 9.09 -33.78 2.41
CA SER A 50 10.46 -33.79 1.92
C SER A 50 10.60 -33.00 0.62
N LEU A 51 9.67 -33.18 -0.32
CA LEU A 51 9.59 -32.40 -1.56
C LEU A 51 9.44 -30.91 -1.29
N LYS A 52 8.51 -30.53 -0.40
CA LYS A 52 8.30 -29.13 0.01
C LYS A 52 9.58 -28.54 0.57
N ASN A 53 10.25 -29.25 1.48
CA ASN A 53 11.44 -28.74 2.14
C ASN A 53 12.58 -28.58 1.13
N ALA A 54 12.87 -29.60 0.31
CA ALA A 54 13.89 -29.55 -0.74
C ALA A 54 13.66 -28.39 -1.73
N VAL A 55 12.43 -28.20 -2.18
CA VAL A 55 12.08 -27.08 -3.06
C VAL A 55 12.18 -25.74 -2.32
N SER A 56 11.67 -25.63 -1.10
CA SER A 56 11.73 -24.37 -0.35
C SER A 56 13.16 -23.94 -0.03
N THR A 57 14.08 -24.89 0.20
CA THR A 57 15.46 -24.59 0.59
C THR A 57 16.41 -24.43 -0.59
N SER A 58 16.22 -25.21 -1.66
CA SER A 58 17.24 -25.42 -2.70
C SER A 58 16.79 -25.04 -4.11
N TRP A 59 15.59 -24.47 -4.26
CA TRP A 59 15.09 -24.02 -5.57
C TRP A 59 15.74 -22.73 -6.07
N VAL A 60 16.13 -21.84 -5.16
CA VAL A 60 16.79 -20.57 -5.48
C VAL A 60 18.20 -20.56 -4.89
N GLY A 61 19.21 -20.29 -5.72
CA GLY A 61 20.56 -20.01 -5.26
C GLY A 61 20.66 -18.57 -4.75
N ARG A 62 20.87 -18.39 -3.44
CA ARG A 62 21.29 -17.10 -2.87
C ARG A 62 22.48 -17.34 -1.94
N GLY A 63 23.54 -16.55 -2.10
CA GLY A 63 24.77 -16.65 -1.30
C GLY A 63 25.59 -17.92 -1.53
N THR A 64 26.47 -18.25 -0.59
CA THR A 64 27.37 -19.42 -0.58
C THR A 64 26.65 -20.74 -0.24
N ARG A 65 25.44 -20.96 -0.78
CA ARG A 65 24.71 -22.21 -0.57
C ARG A 65 25.35 -23.36 -1.35
N GLN A 66 25.55 -24.48 -0.67
CA GLN A 66 26.25 -25.67 -1.21
C GLN A 66 25.46 -26.46 -2.27
N TYR A 67 24.13 -26.29 -2.38
CA TYR A 67 23.33 -27.03 -3.38
C TYR A 67 22.13 -26.23 -3.90
N VAL A 68 21.95 -26.25 -5.22
CA VAL A 68 20.83 -25.64 -5.96
C VAL A 68 20.31 -26.65 -6.97
N ILE A 69 18.99 -26.85 -7.00
CA ILE A 69 18.32 -27.76 -7.94
C ILE A 69 18.57 -27.30 -9.38
N SER A 70 18.94 -28.24 -10.26
CA SER A 70 19.28 -27.99 -11.66
C SER A 70 18.08 -27.46 -12.46
N ALA A 71 18.33 -26.79 -13.58
CA ALA A 71 17.27 -26.27 -14.45
C ALA A 71 16.40 -27.40 -15.03
N GLU A 72 17.02 -28.50 -15.46
CA GLU A 72 16.33 -29.68 -15.99
C GLU A 72 15.45 -30.36 -14.93
N GLU A 73 15.95 -30.52 -13.70
CA GLU A 73 15.15 -31.08 -12.61
C GLU A 73 13.96 -30.17 -12.25
N LYS A 74 14.14 -28.85 -12.29
CA LYS A 74 13.04 -27.89 -12.10
C LYS A 74 11.96 -28.06 -13.17
N ASP A 75 12.33 -28.24 -14.42
CA ASP A 75 11.38 -28.44 -15.52
C ASP A 75 10.61 -29.76 -15.39
N ASN A 76 11.28 -30.83 -14.96
CA ASN A 76 10.65 -32.12 -14.69
C ASN A 76 9.69 -32.04 -13.49
N VAL A 77 10.09 -31.35 -12.42
CA VAL A 77 9.22 -31.11 -11.25
C VAL A 77 7.99 -30.29 -11.63
N ARG A 78 8.13 -29.25 -12.48
CA ARG A 78 6.97 -28.47 -12.97
C ARG A 78 5.96 -29.34 -13.72
N ARG A 79 6.44 -30.16 -14.67
CA ARG A 79 5.58 -31.06 -15.45
C ARG A 79 4.87 -32.08 -14.58
N GLY A 80 5.60 -32.68 -13.63
CA GLY A 80 5.03 -33.66 -12.73
C GLY A 80 4.04 -33.09 -11.71
N LEU A 81 4.25 -31.86 -11.23
CA LEU A 81 3.34 -31.22 -10.27
C LEU A 81 1.94 -31.00 -10.85
N LEU A 82 1.85 -30.75 -12.16
CA LEU A 82 0.58 -30.60 -12.87
C LEU A 82 -0.19 -31.93 -12.94
N GLY A 83 0.51 -33.07 -12.99
CA GLY A 83 -0.10 -34.41 -13.06
C GLY A 83 -0.63 -34.95 -11.72
N HIS A 84 -0.17 -34.41 -10.59
CA HIS A 84 -0.54 -34.89 -9.24
C HIS A 84 -1.71 -34.13 -8.59
N MET A 85 -2.39 -33.25 -9.33
CA MET A 85 -3.51 -32.47 -8.79
C MET A 85 -4.87 -33.18 -8.86
N ASP A 86 -4.94 -34.38 -9.44
CA ASP A 86 -6.13 -35.23 -9.59
C ASP A 86 -6.16 -36.39 -8.56
N GLU A 87 -5.84 -36.11 -7.29
CA GLU A 87 -5.69 -37.13 -6.24
C GLU A 87 -7.01 -37.49 -5.54
N SER A 88 -7.25 -38.79 -5.32
CA SER A 88 -8.54 -39.36 -4.90
C SER A 88 -8.85 -39.18 -3.40
N SER A 89 -7.86 -38.80 -2.59
CA SER A 89 -7.97 -38.67 -1.13
C SER A 89 -8.04 -37.22 -0.67
N SER A 90 -9.17 -36.76 -0.13
CA SER A 90 -9.43 -35.36 0.27
C SER A 90 -8.35 -34.72 1.18
N ALA A 91 -7.85 -35.43 2.20
CA ALA A 91 -6.86 -34.88 3.14
C ALA A 91 -5.44 -34.80 2.53
N VAL A 92 -5.05 -35.84 1.76
CA VAL A 92 -3.75 -35.88 1.08
C VAL A 92 -3.74 -34.92 -0.11
N ALA A 93 -4.83 -34.86 -0.87
CA ALA A 93 -5.03 -33.92 -1.97
C ALA A 93 -4.97 -32.47 -1.47
N THR A 94 -5.60 -32.14 -0.34
CA THR A 94 -5.53 -30.79 0.23
C THR A 94 -4.09 -30.42 0.60
N GLN A 95 -3.36 -31.33 1.25
CA GLN A 95 -2.00 -31.05 1.70
C GLN A 95 -0.97 -31.07 0.55
N LEU A 96 -1.18 -31.94 -0.44
CA LEU A 96 -0.40 -32.00 -1.68
C LEU A 96 -0.66 -30.76 -2.53
N ALA A 97 -1.91 -30.32 -2.67
CA ALA A 97 -2.29 -29.08 -3.33
C ALA A 97 -1.66 -27.86 -2.63
N THR A 98 -1.70 -27.78 -1.30
CA THR A 98 -1.02 -26.71 -0.56
C THR A 98 0.48 -26.68 -0.86
N ARG A 99 1.12 -27.85 -0.98
CA ARG A 99 2.56 -27.95 -1.28
C ARG A 99 2.86 -27.57 -2.72
N ALA A 100 2.11 -28.11 -3.67
CA ALA A 100 2.20 -27.78 -5.09
C ALA A 100 2.02 -26.27 -5.31
N LEU A 101 1.02 -25.64 -4.68
CA LEU A 101 0.78 -24.20 -4.75
C LEU A 101 1.92 -23.38 -4.17
N ARG A 102 2.55 -23.82 -3.06
CA ARG A 102 3.73 -23.13 -2.51
C ARG A 102 4.95 -23.22 -3.43
N VAL A 103 5.18 -24.39 -4.03
CA VAL A 103 6.24 -24.57 -5.03
C VAL A 103 5.97 -23.65 -6.22
N LEU A 104 4.78 -23.75 -6.80
CA LEU A 104 4.35 -22.95 -7.95
C LEU A 104 4.49 -21.46 -7.67
N LYS A 105 4.05 -20.99 -6.50
CA LYS A 105 4.25 -19.60 -6.07
C LYS A 105 5.71 -19.18 -6.08
N SER A 106 6.61 -20.04 -5.62
CA SER A 106 8.05 -19.76 -5.60
C SER A 106 8.63 -19.72 -7.02
N VAL A 107 8.20 -20.62 -7.90
CA VAL A 107 8.58 -20.63 -9.33
C VAL A 107 8.10 -19.35 -10.02
N VAL A 108 6.82 -19.03 -9.86
CA VAL A 108 6.17 -17.88 -10.51
C VAL A 108 6.82 -16.58 -10.05
N LYS A 109 7.09 -16.42 -8.74
CA LYS A 109 7.78 -15.22 -8.22
C LYS A 109 9.18 -15.05 -8.80
N GLU A 110 9.94 -16.15 -8.92
CA GLU A 110 11.28 -16.13 -9.50
C GLU A 110 11.23 -15.73 -10.98
N LEU A 111 10.37 -16.39 -11.78
CA LEU A 111 10.25 -16.10 -13.21
C LEU A 111 9.74 -14.68 -13.47
N ALA A 112 8.75 -14.21 -12.70
CA ALA A 112 8.23 -12.85 -12.80
C ALA A 112 9.29 -11.77 -12.49
N SER A 113 10.32 -12.10 -11.71
CA SER A 113 11.41 -11.15 -11.40
C SER A 113 12.42 -10.98 -12.55
N ARG A 114 12.42 -11.87 -13.54
CA ARG A 114 13.38 -11.84 -14.65
C ARG A 114 13.01 -10.74 -15.65
N ARG A 115 13.99 -9.89 -15.96
CA ARG A 115 13.78 -8.70 -16.82
C ARG A 115 14.17 -8.86 -18.29
N LEU A 116 14.98 -9.87 -18.63
CA LEU A 116 15.39 -10.15 -20.01
C LEU A 116 14.20 -10.61 -20.87
N MET A 117 14.13 -10.14 -22.12
CA MET A 117 13.01 -10.43 -23.02
C MET A 117 12.80 -11.93 -23.25
N SER A 118 13.87 -12.69 -23.45
CA SER A 118 13.79 -14.15 -23.63
C SER A 118 13.14 -14.85 -22.42
N HIS A 119 13.45 -14.40 -21.20
CA HIS A 119 12.85 -14.95 -19.98
C HIS A 119 11.39 -14.51 -19.80
N ARG A 120 11.05 -13.28 -20.21
CA ARG A 120 9.65 -12.80 -20.19
C ARG A 120 8.77 -13.56 -21.16
N ALA A 121 9.28 -13.91 -22.35
CA ALA A 121 8.57 -14.76 -23.31
C ALA A 121 8.26 -16.15 -22.71
N ILE A 122 9.26 -16.81 -22.10
CA ILE A 122 9.06 -18.09 -21.42
C ILE A 122 8.03 -17.98 -20.28
N PHE A 123 8.06 -16.89 -19.51
CA PHE A 123 7.09 -16.67 -18.44
C PHE A 123 5.67 -16.42 -18.98
N ASN A 124 5.56 -15.74 -20.13
CA ASN A 124 4.29 -15.57 -20.83
C ASN A 124 3.70 -16.90 -21.27
N ASP A 125 4.47 -17.74 -21.96
CA ASP A 125 4.02 -19.07 -22.42
C ASP A 125 3.54 -19.94 -21.25
N MET A 126 4.30 -19.94 -20.15
CA MET A 126 3.90 -20.64 -18.93
C MET A 126 2.61 -20.05 -18.33
N SER A 127 2.45 -18.73 -18.36
CA SER A 127 1.26 -18.07 -17.80
C SER A 127 0.01 -18.38 -18.63
N VAL A 128 0.12 -18.44 -19.96
CA VAL A 128 -0.98 -18.86 -20.85
C VAL A 128 -1.46 -20.27 -20.49
N ALA A 129 -0.55 -21.20 -20.23
CA ALA A 129 -0.90 -22.57 -19.88
C ALA A 129 -1.44 -22.72 -18.46
N VAL A 130 -0.85 -22.04 -17.48
CA VAL A 130 -1.11 -22.27 -16.05
C VAL A 130 -2.29 -21.43 -15.52
N CYS A 131 -2.52 -20.23 -16.05
CA CYS A 131 -3.52 -19.31 -15.52
C CYS A 131 -4.96 -19.86 -15.58
N PRO A 132 -5.46 -20.42 -16.71
CA PRO A 132 -6.82 -20.96 -16.79
C PRO A 132 -7.06 -22.09 -15.79
N PHE A 133 -6.08 -22.98 -15.64
CA PHE A 133 -6.13 -24.07 -14.68
C PHE A 133 -6.16 -23.58 -13.24
N LEU A 134 -5.28 -22.64 -12.86
CA LEU A 134 -5.31 -22.08 -11.50
C LEU A 134 -6.59 -21.29 -11.22
N ALA A 135 -7.18 -20.66 -12.23
CA ALA A 135 -8.44 -19.95 -12.10
C ALA A 135 -9.60 -20.93 -11.80
N SER A 136 -9.63 -22.11 -12.44
CA SER A 136 -10.64 -23.14 -12.14
C SER A 136 -10.44 -23.75 -10.74
N VAL A 137 -9.19 -24.02 -10.35
CA VAL A 137 -8.83 -24.48 -9.00
C VAL A 137 -9.26 -23.45 -7.95
N TRP A 138 -8.97 -22.17 -8.18
CA TRP A 138 -9.37 -21.08 -7.30
C TRP A 138 -10.89 -21.02 -7.13
N LYS A 139 -11.66 -21.10 -8.23
CA LYS A 139 -13.12 -21.08 -8.18
C LYS A 139 -13.69 -22.27 -7.39
N SER A 140 -13.13 -23.46 -7.57
CA SER A 140 -13.51 -24.65 -6.78
C SER A 140 -13.23 -24.45 -5.29
N GLN A 141 -12.07 -23.89 -4.95
CA GLN A 141 -11.71 -23.59 -3.55
C GLN A 141 -12.63 -22.54 -2.92
N VAL A 142 -13.01 -21.50 -3.67
CA VAL A 142 -13.97 -20.49 -3.21
C VAL A 142 -15.35 -21.10 -3.00
N ALA A 143 -15.82 -21.96 -3.90
CA ALA A 143 -17.10 -22.66 -3.73
C ALA A 143 -17.12 -23.55 -2.48
N GLN A 144 -16.03 -24.26 -2.20
CA GLN A 144 -15.88 -25.04 -0.97
C GLN A 144 -15.88 -24.16 0.28
N LEU A 145 -15.20 -23.00 0.23
CA LEU A 145 -15.22 -22.04 1.32
C LEU A 145 -16.63 -21.50 1.58
N SER A 146 -17.38 -21.16 0.52
CA SER A 146 -18.77 -20.72 0.61
C SER A 146 -19.71 -21.80 1.16
N ALA A 147 -19.38 -23.08 0.95
CA ALA A 147 -20.09 -24.21 1.55
C ALA A 147 -19.69 -24.49 3.02
N GLY A 148 -18.81 -23.67 3.61
CA GLY A 148 -18.41 -23.76 5.02
C GLY A 148 -17.11 -24.53 5.27
N ASN A 149 -16.40 -25.00 4.25
CA ASN A 149 -15.12 -25.68 4.42
C ASN A 149 -13.99 -24.66 4.68
N GLN A 150 -13.61 -24.48 5.96
CA GLN A 150 -12.55 -23.54 6.35
C GLN A 150 -11.13 -24.06 6.05
N ASP A 151 -10.94 -25.36 5.78
CA ASP A 151 -9.61 -25.95 5.54
C ASP A 151 -8.96 -25.41 4.24
N VAL A 152 -9.77 -24.91 3.30
CA VAL A 152 -9.29 -24.37 2.02
C VAL A 152 -8.82 -22.91 2.11
N LEU A 153 -9.04 -22.21 3.23
CA LEU A 153 -8.68 -20.79 3.39
C LEU A 153 -7.24 -20.47 2.96
N GLY A 154 -6.28 -21.27 3.47
CA GLY A 154 -4.86 -21.09 3.14
C GLY A 154 -4.54 -21.36 1.67
N ASN A 155 -5.30 -22.27 1.04
CA ASN A 155 -5.16 -22.59 -0.37
C ASN A 155 -5.75 -21.47 -1.24
N VAL A 156 -6.94 -20.95 -0.92
CA VAL A 156 -7.55 -19.79 -1.61
C VAL A 156 -6.57 -18.62 -1.59
N LEU A 157 -6.04 -18.24 -0.42
CA LEU A 157 -5.07 -17.16 -0.30
C LEU A 157 -3.81 -17.39 -1.13
N SER A 158 -3.32 -18.63 -1.16
CA SER A 158 -2.12 -18.98 -1.93
C SER A 158 -2.38 -18.88 -3.42
N THR A 159 -3.47 -19.47 -3.91
CA THR A 159 -3.86 -19.43 -5.32
C THR A 159 -4.15 -18.00 -5.79
N THR A 160 -4.83 -17.17 -4.98
CA THR A 160 -5.03 -15.73 -5.28
C THR A 160 -3.69 -15.02 -5.53
N LYS A 161 -2.68 -15.28 -4.67
CA LYS A 161 -1.35 -14.67 -4.80
C LYS A 161 -0.57 -15.19 -6.01
N VAL A 162 -0.75 -16.45 -6.41
CA VAL A 162 -0.12 -16.99 -7.62
C VAL A 162 -0.77 -16.37 -8.86
N LEU A 163 -2.10 -16.35 -8.92
CA LEU A 163 -2.86 -15.68 -9.98
C LEU A 163 -2.48 -14.21 -10.11
N HIS A 164 -2.24 -13.52 -8.98
CA HIS A 164 -1.75 -12.14 -9.02
C HIS A 164 -0.47 -12.00 -9.84
N HIS A 165 0.55 -12.82 -9.56
CA HIS A 165 1.82 -12.73 -10.28
C HIS A 165 1.71 -13.16 -11.75
N LEU A 166 0.88 -14.18 -12.05
CA LEU A 166 0.65 -14.64 -13.43
C LEU A 166 -0.05 -13.57 -14.26
N VAL A 167 -1.15 -13.00 -13.75
CA VAL A 167 -1.93 -11.99 -14.47
C VAL A 167 -1.12 -10.71 -14.65
N LEU A 168 -0.46 -10.21 -13.59
CA LEU A 168 0.23 -8.92 -13.63
C LEU A 168 1.55 -8.94 -14.41
N HIS A 169 2.30 -10.04 -14.36
CA HIS A 169 3.65 -10.09 -14.94
C HIS A 169 3.76 -11.07 -16.12
N GLY A 170 2.80 -11.97 -16.28
CA GLY A 170 2.82 -13.00 -17.31
C GLY A 170 2.39 -12.47 -18.67
N PHE A 171 1.54 -11.45 -18.72
CA PHE A 171 0.92 -11.01 -19.96
C PHE A 171 1.31 -9.57 -20.31
N LYS A 172 1.65 -9.34 -21.58
CA LYS A 172 1.88 -7.98 -22.11
C LYS A 172 0.55 -7.30 -22.48
N VAL A 173 -0.41 -8.10 -22.94
CA VAL A 173 -1.76 -7.69 -23.35
C VAL A 173 -2.72 -8.73 -22.77
N LEU A 174 -3.75 -8.27 -22.07
CA LEU A 174 -4.79 -9.04 -21.40
C LEU A 174 -6.01 -9.32 -22.30
N VAL A 175 -6.35 -8.43 -23.23
CA VAL A 175 -7.57 -8.54 -24.07
C VAL A 175 -7.72 -9.90 -24.78
N PRO A 176 -6.67 -10.54 -25.34
CA PRO A 176 -6.81 -11.80 -26.08
C PRO A 176 -7.09 -13.03 -25.19
N LEU A 177 -7.19 -12.88 -23.87
CA LEU A 177 -7.17 -13.99 -22.92
C LEU A 177 -8.56 -14.20 -22.29
N ASP A 178 -9.23 -15.29 -22.67
CA ASP A 178 -10.56 -15.66 -22.15
C ASP A 178 -10.60 -15.86 -20.62
N VAL A 179 -9.44 -16.17 -20.01
CA VAL A 179 -9.33 -16.34 -18.56
C VAL A 179 -9.48 -15.01 -17.80
N ILE A 180 -9.17 -13.87 -18.42
CA ILE A 180 -9.15 -12.57 -17.73
C ILE A 180 -10.56 -12.12 -17.31
N PRO A 181 -11.59 -12.17 -18.19
CA PRO A 181 -12.96 -11.89 -17.76
C PRO A 181 -13.46 -12.79 -16.64
N PHE A 182 -13.10 -14.08 -16.69
CA PHE A 182 -13.45 -15.02 -15.65
C PHE A 182 -12.81 -14.65 -14.30
N VAL A 183 -11.52 -14.31 -14.30
CA VAL A 183 -10.79 -13.93 -13.08
C VAL A 183 -11.41 -12.70 -12.44
N PHE A 184 -11.63 -11.62 -13.19
CA PHE A 184 -12.12 -10.37 -12.61
C PHE A 184 -13.59 -10.44 -12.18
N SER A 185 -14.45 -11.13 -12.92
CA SER A 185 -15.83 -11.39 -12.47
C SER A 185 -15.85 -12.21 -11.18
N ALA A 186 -15.08 -13.29 -11.11
CA ALA A 186 -15.06 -14.15 -9.92
C ALA A 186 -14.42 -13.44 -8.71
N TYR A 187 -13.40 -12.60 -8.94
CA TYR A 187 -12.79 -11.76 -7.91
C TYR A 187 -13.75 -10.70 -7.39
N PHE A 188 -14.53 -10.07 -8.27
CA PHE A 188 -15.55 -9.10 -7.87
C PHE A 188 -16.60 -9.73 -6.95
N ASP A 189 -17.19 -10.84 -7.39
CA ASP A 189 -18.22 -11.54 -6.61
C ASP A 189 -17.68 -12.04 -5.27
N THR A 190 -16.47 -12.59 -5.27
CA THR A 190 -15.83 -13.09 -4.04
C THR A 190 -15.46 -11.94 -3.10
N PHE A 191 -14.95 -10.81 -3.61
CA PHE A 191 -14.65 -9.64 -2.78
C PHE A 191 -15.90 -9.10 -2.10
N ARG A 192 -17.01 -8.97 -2.86
CA ARG A 192 -18.30 -8.54 -2.33
C ARG A 192 -18.83 -9.51 -1.28
N ALA A 193 -18.87 -10.81 -1.60
CA ALA A 193 -19.35 -11.84 -0.68
C ALA A 193 -18.51 -11.88 0.61
N LEU A 194 -17.19 -11.79 0.52
CA LEU A 194 -16.30 -11.73 1.68
C LEU A 194 -16.50 -10.45 2.50
N THR A 195 -16.77 -9.31 1.84
CA THR A 195 -17.05 -8.05 2.55
C THR A 195 -18.32 -8.17 3.38
N THR A 196 -19.40 -8.70 2.81
CA THR A 196 -20.66 -8.95 3.54
C THR A 196 -20.51 -10.04 4.60
N TYR A 197 -19.76 -11.11 4.33
CA TYR A 197 -19.60 -12.19 5.30
C TYR A 197 -18.75 -11.77 6.50
N ILE A 198 -17.65 -11.05 6.29
CA ILE A 198 -16.79 -10.62 7.40
C ILE A 198 -17.52 -9.64 8.32
N SER A 199 -18.40 -8.78 7.80
CA SER A 199 -19.15 -7.83 8.62
C SER A 199 -20.18 -8.49 9.55
N THR A 200 -20.55 -9.76 9.32
CA THR A 200 -21.42 -10.52 10.23
C THR A 200 -20.65 -11.28 11.32
N LEU A 201 -19.32 -11.34 11.23
CA LEU A 201 -18.49 -12.10 12.16
C LEU A 201 -17.91 -11.20 13.26
N PRO A 202 -17.81 -11.70 14.50
CA PRO A 202 -16.99 -11.06 15.53
C PRO A 202 -15.52 -10.95 15.07
N PRO A 203 -14.80 -9.86 15.40
CA PRO A 203 -13.40 -9.65 14.99
C PRO A 203 -12.44 -10.78 15.38
N ASP A 204 -12.66 -11.39 16.55
CA ASP A 204 -11.82 -12.45 17.12
C ASP A 204 -12.11 -13.85 16.55
N THR A 205 -13.04 -13.95 15.58
CA THR A 205 -13.42 -15.24 14.99
C THR A 205 -12.21 -15.86 14.25
N PRO A 206 -11.85 -17.12 14.55
CA PRO A 206 -10.74 -17.79 13.86
C PRO A 206 -10.90 -17.77 12.34
N GLY A 207 -9.86 -17.32 11.63
CA GLY A 207 -9.85 -17.26 10.17
C GLY A 207 -10.27 -15.91 9.56
N VAL A 208 -10.84 -14.98 10.35
CA VAL A 208 -11.17 -13.61 9.87
C VAL A 208 -9.93 -12.89 9.36
N ASP A 209 -8.77 -13.09 9.98
CA ASP A 209 -7.50 -12.53 9.52
C ASP A 209 -7.10 -13.06 8.12
N VAL A 210 -7.34 -14.35 7.86
CA VAL A 210 -7.07 -15.00 6.57
C VAL A 210 -8.08 -14.53 5.51
N LEU A 211 -9.36 -14.42 5.86
CA LEU A 211 -10.40 -13.87 4.98
C LEU A 211 -10.06 -12.42 4.57
N ASN A 212 -9.63 -11.59 5.52
CA ASN A 212 -9.14 -10.25 5.25
C ASN A 212 -7.88 -10.25 4.37
N LYS A 213 -6.92 -11.15 4.59
CA LYS A 213 -5.75 -11.32 3.71
C LYS A 213 -6.14 -11.72 2.28
N ILE A 214 -7.23 -12.50 2.10
CA ILE A 214 -7.77 -12.83 0.77
C ILE A 214 -8.36 -11.57 0.12
N ARG A 215 -9.22 -10.82 0.82
CA ARG A 215 -9.77 -9.54 0.33
C ARG A 215 -8.68 -8.55 -0.09
N VAL A 216 -7.67 -8.37 0.76
CA VAL A 216 -6.49 -7.53 0.48
C VAL A 216 -5.76 -8.02 -0.78
N SER A 217 -5.56 -9.33 -0.93
CA SER A 217 -4.85 -9.88 -2.10
C SER A 217 -5.64 -9.73 -3.40
N ILE A 218 -6.98 -9.84 -3.34
CA ILE A 218 -7.87 -9.58 -4.48
C ILE A 218 -7.80 -8.10 -4.87
N ALA A 219 -8.02 -7.19 -3.93
CA ALA A 219 -7.96 -5.74 -4.18
C ALA A 219 -6.58 -5.33 -4.72
N GLY A 220 -5.50 -5.88 -4.17
CA GLY A 220 -4.15 -5.62 -4.64
C GLY A 220 -3.91 -6.01 -6.10
N LEU A 221 -4.48 -7.12 -6.59
CA LEU A 221 -4.38 -7.46 -8.03
C LEU A 221 -5.18 -6.49 -8.88
N VAL A 222 -6.41 -6.18 -8.47
CA VAL A 222 -7.30 -5.26 -9.19
C VAL A 222 -6.64 -3.90 -9.38
N VAL A 223 -6.08 -3.33 -8.31
CA VAL A 223 -5.35 -2.05 -8.35
C VAL A 223 -4.13 -2.14 -9.27
N ALA A 224 -3.34 -3.21 -9.13
CA ALA A 224 -2.12 -3.36 -9.92
C ALA A 224 -2.41 -3.49 -11.43
N VAL A 225 -3.45 -4.25 -11.80
CA VAL A 225 -3.85 -4.42 -13.20
C VAL A 225 -4.53 -3.16 -13.74
N GLN A 226 -5.38 -2.49 -12.97
CA GLN A 226 -5.98 -1.22 -13.38
C GLN A 226 -4.90 -0.16 -13.66
N LYS A 227 -3.83 -0.12 -12.86
CA LYS A 227 -2.69 0.76 -13.08
C LYS A 227 -1.85 0.37 -14.31
N ALA A 228 -1.58 -0.92 -14.49
CA ALA A 228 -0.69 -1.41 -15.55
C ALA A 228 -1.38 -1.51 -16.93
N HIS A 229 -2.68 -1.81 -16.95
CA HIS A 229 -3.49 -2.05 -18.16
C HIS A 229 -4.83 -1.28 -18.11
N PRO A 230 -4.81 0.06 -17.94
CA PRO A 230 -6.02 0.85 -17.65
C PRO A 230 -7.11 0.74 -18.71
N ILE A 231 -6.74 0.65 -20.00
CA ILE A 231 -7.69 0.52 -21.11
C ILE A 231 -8.22 -0.89 -21.24
N GLU A 232 -7.40 -1.91 -21.00
CA GLU A 232 -7.84 -3.31 -21.08
C GLU A 232 -8.75 -3.68 -19.90
N PHE A 233 -8.59 -2.99 -18.77
CA PHE A 233 -9.40 -3.17 -17.56
C PHE A 233 -10.77 -2.47 -17.62
N ARG A 234 -11.04 -1.63 -18.64
CA ARG A 234 -12.22 -0.74 -18.71
C ARG A 234 -13.56 -1.40 -18.42
N ALA A 235 -13.78 -2.65 -18.85
CA ALA A 235 -15.03 -3.38 -18.64
C ALA A 235 -15.34 -3.68 -17.15
N TYR A 236 -14.33 -3.64 -16.28
CA TYR A 236 -14.45 -3.91 -14.83
C TYR A 236 -14.34 -2.63 -13.99
N LEU A 237 -14.06 -1.48 -14.63
CA LEU A 237 -13.72 -0.23 -13.97
C LEU A 237 -14.84 0.25 -13.02
N GLY A 238 -16.06 0.37 -13.53
CA GLY A 238 -17.22 0.88 -12.78
C GLY A 238 -17.67 0.00 -11.62
N PRO A 239 -17.85 -1.33 -11.82
CA PRO A 239 -18.22 -2.24 -10.74
C PRO A 239 -17.24 -2.18 -9.57
N PHE A 240 -15.93 -2.29 -9.82
CA PHE A 240 -14.94 -2.20 -8.75
C PHE A 240 -14.88 -0.81 -8.12
N LEU A 241 -15.03 0.27 -8.90
CA LEU A 241 -15.06 1.64 -8.38
C LEU A 241 -16.19 1.82 -7.36
N THR A 242 -17.40 1.38 -7.72
CA THR A 242 -18.57 1.45 -6.84
C THR A 242 -18.36 0.61 -5.58
N GLN A 243 -17.95 -0.65 -5.73
CA GLN A 243 -17.75 -1.57 -4.60
C GLN A 243 -16.64 -1.08 -3.65
N PHE A 244 -15.54 -0.55 -4.19
CA PHE A 244 -14.43 -0.05 -3.38
C PHE A 244 -14.82 1.24 -2.66
N TYR A 245 -15.54 2.15 -3.31
CA TYR A 245 -16.08 3.33 -2.65
C TYR A 245 -17.05 2.96 -1.52
N THR A 246 -18.00 2.05 -1.74
CA THR A 246 -18.92 1.56 -0.69
C THR A 246 -18.17 0.94 0.48
N THR A 247 -17.11 0.17 0.20
CA THR A 247 -16.29 -0.43 1.27
C THR A 247 -15.48 0.62 2.03
N LEU A 248 -15.06 1.71 1.36
CA LEU A 248 -14.29 2.80 1.96
C LEU A 248 -15.16 3.72 2.84
N THR A 249 -16.43 3.92 2.46
CA THR A 249 -17.39 4.75 3.20
C THR A 249 -17.99 4.05 4.41
N ASP A 250 -18.00 2.70 4.42
CA ASP A 250 -18.42 1.89 5.56
C ASP A 250 -17.66 2.31 6.84
N PRO A 251 -18.35 2.66 7.94
CA PRO A 251 -17.69 3.00 9.20
C PRO A 251 -17.04 1.79 9.90
N ALA A 252 -17.32 0.56 9.47
CA ALA A 252 -16.73 -0.64 10.05
C ALA A 252 -15.20 -0.64 9.85
N PRO A 253 -14.42 -1.03 10.88
CA PRO A 253 -12.97 -1.09 10.77
C PRO A 253 -12.56 -2.11 9.70
N SER A 254 -11.60 -1.72 8.87
CA SER A 254 -11.01 -2.59 7.86
C SER A 254 -9.49 -2.56 7.96
N PRO A 255 -8.77 -3.59 7.47
CA PRO A 255 -7.31 -3.57 7.52
C PRO A 255 -6.74 -2.38 6.72
N ASP A 256 -5.77 -1.65 7.27
CA ASP A 256 -5.15 -0.49 6.60
C ASP A 256 -4.65 -0.80 5.20
N ARG A 257 -4.07 -1.98 5.01
CA ARG A 257 -3.61 -2.42 3.68
C ARG A 257 -4.75 -2.57 2.67
N LEU A 258 -5.95 -2.93 3.12
CA LEU A 258 -7.13 -2.92 2.27
C LEU A 258 -7.48 -1.46 1.93
N GLY A 259 -7.62 -0.60 2.93
CA GLY A 259 -7.88 0.83 2.74
C GLY A 259 -6.90 1.48 1.77
N GLY A 260 -5.61 1.19 1.90
CA GLY A 260 -4.56 1.65 0.97
C GLY A 260 -4.81 1.23 -0.47
N HIS A 261 -5.17 -0.04 -0.70
CA HIS A 261 -5.54 -0.52 -2.05
C HIS A 261 -6.79 0.19 -2.58
N LEU A 262 -7.83 0.36 -1.77
CA LEU A 262 -9.07 1.02 -2.20
C LEU A 262 -8.79 2.49 -2.57
N LEU A 263 -8.10 3.23 -1.71
CA LEU A 263 -7.71 4.63 -1.96
C LEU A 263 -6.86 4.72 -3.24
N SER A 264 -5.82 3.89 -3.39
CA SER A 264 -5.00 3.87 -4.60
C SER A 264 -5.78 3.55 -5.87
N TYR A 265 -6.80 2.68 -5.80
CA TYR A 265 -7.68 2.43 -6.95
C TYR A 265 -8.36 3.73 -7.37
N LEU A 266 -9.02 4.43 -6.43
CA LEU A 266 -9.69 5.70 -6.71
C LEU A 266 -8.70 6.75 -7.23
N THR A 267 -7.51 6.86 -6.65
CA THR A 267 -6.45 7.78 -7.11
C THR A 267 -6.07 7.49 -8.56
N ASN A 268 -5.83 6.21 -8.88
CA ASN A 268 -5.48 5.81 -10.23
C ASN A 268 -6.62 6.08 -11.23
N VAL A 269 -7.89 5.96 -10.82
CA VAL A 269 -9.04 6.24 -11.70
C VAL A 269 -9.15 7.74 -11.99
N VAL A 270 -9.12 8.57 -10.93
CA VAL A 270 -9.22 10.03 -11.05
C VAL A 270 -8.05 10.59 -11.85
N GLY A 271 -6.82 10.17 -11.55
CA GLY A 271 -5.61 10.68 -12.20
C GLY A 271 -5.25 10.05 -13.56
N CYS A 272 -6.05 9.11 -14.09
CA CYS A 272 -5.70 8.46 -15.35
C CYS A 272 -6.03 9.36 -16.56
N LEU A 273 -4.99 9.96 -17.13
CA LEU A 273 -5.11 10.81 -18.33
C LEU A 273 -5.70 10.07 -19.54
N LEU A 274 -5.55 8.74 -19.63
CA LEU A 274 -6.11 7.95 -20.74
C LEU A 274 -7.65 7.94 -20.72
N TYR A 275 -8.27 8.07 -19.55
CA TYR A 275 -9.74 8.16 -19.41
C TYR A 275 -10.26 9.56 -19.74
N GLN A 276 -9.41 10.58 -19.61
CA GLN A 276 -9.78 11.99 -19.77
C GLN A 276 -9.55 12.52 -21.19
N GLN A 277 -8.92 11.75 -22.08
CA GLN A 277 -8.57 12.27 -23.40
C GLN A 277 -9.79 12.66 -24.25
N SER A 278 -9.67 13.74 -25.00
CA SER A 278 -10.71 14.20 -25.93
C SER A 278 -10.76 13.34 -27.20
N PRO A 279 -11.92 13.30 -27.88
CA PRO A 279 -12.07 12.63 -29.16
C PRO A 279 -11.08 13.18 -30.20
N SER A 280 -10.58 12.31 -31.06
CA SER A 280 -9.68 12.70 -32.15
C SER A 280 -10.46 13.32 -33.31
N THR A 281 -10.03 14.49 -33.82
CA THR A 281 -10.69 15.14 -34.96
C THR A 281 -10.42 14.47 -36.31
N HIS A 282 -9.39 13.61 -36.40
CA HIS A 282 -8.87 13.11 -37.68
C HIS A 282 -8.63 11.59 -37.75
N ALA A 283 -8.63 10.86 -36.63
CA ALA A 283 -8.33 9.42 -36.62
C ALA A 283 -9.16 8.66 -35.57
N THR A 284 -9.78 7.55 -35.97
CA THR A 284 -10.58 6.68 -35.09
C THR A 284 -9.75 5.88 -34.07
N SER A 285 -8.43 5.80 -34.26
CA SER A 285 -7.47 5.15 -33.38
C SER A 285 -6.19 5.96 -33.27
N ARG A 286 -5.59 6.02 -32.08
CA ARG A 286 -4.31 6.68 -31.79
C ARG A 286 -3.45 5.84 -30.87
N THR A 287 -2.14 5.97 -30.98
CA THR A 287 -1.18 5.33 -30.07
C THR A 287 -0.70 6.33 -29.03
N VAL A 288 -0.86 6.01 -27.75
CA VAL A 288 -0.36 6.80 -26.62
C VAL A 288 0.82 6.07 -25.98
N ILE A 289 1.96 6.75 -25.90
CA ILE A 289 3.16 6.20 -25.25
C ILE A 289 3.02 6.39 -23.74
N THR A 290 3.08 5.30 -22.99
CA THR A 290 3.01 5.30 -21.52
C THR A 290 4.27 4.67 -20.92
N ALA A 291 4.46 4.82 -19.61
CA ALA A 291 5.54 4.13 -18.90
C ALA A 291 5.42 2.59 -18.97
N ALA A 292 4.22 2.05 -19.26
CA ALA A 292 3.97 0.61 -19.45
C ALA A 292 4.15 0.16 -20.91
N GLY A 293 4.39 1.10 -21.84
CA GLY A 293 4.50 0.87 -23.27
C GLY A 293 3.40 1.56 -24.08
N ASP A 294 3.33 1.23 -25.35
CA ASP A 294 2.40 1.82 -26.30
C ASP A 294 0.98 1.28 -26.11
N VAL A 295 0.02 2.17 -25.94
CA VAL A 295 -1.40 1.84 -25.78
C VAL A 295 -2.15 2.30 -27.02
N GLN A 296 -2.83 1.37 -27.70
CA GLN A 296 -3.77 1.70 -28.76
C GLN A 296 -5.09 2.14 -28.14
N LEU A 297 -5.55 3.32 -28.53
CA LEU A 297 -6.73 3.97 -27.95
C LEU A 297 -7.67 4.41 -29.05
N THR A 298 -8.95 4.05 -28.92
CA THR A 298 -10.03 4.54 -29.78
C THR A 298 -10.98 5.42 -28.98
N ASP A 299 -11.72 6.29 -29.65
CA ASP A 299 -12.71 7.16 -28.98
C ASP A 299 -13.77 6.34 -28.24
N HIS A 300 -14.23 5.23 -28.84
CA HIS A 300 -15.14 4.29 -28.19
C HIS A 300 -14.60 3.71 -26.87
N MET A 301 -13.31 3.38 -26.80
CA MET A 301 -12.70 2.89 -25.55
C MET A 301 -12.71 3.96 -24.46
N VAL A 302 -12.48 5.22 -24.83
CA VAL A 302 -12.51 6.35 -23.89
C VAL A 302 -13.93 6.61 -23.41
N ASP A 303 -14.91 6.60 -24.32
CA ASP A 303 -16.32 6.77 -23.98
C ASP A 303 -16.81 5.65 -23.07
N GLU A 304 -16.38 4.40 -23.30
CA GLU A 304 -16.64 3.28 -22.41
C GLU A 304 -16.03 3.52 -21.02
N CYS A 305 -14.78 4.01 -20.92
CA CYS A 305 -14.17 4.35 -19.64
C CYS A 305 -14.97 5.45 -18.91
N LYS A 306 -15.36 6.52 -19.61
CA LYS A 306 -16.15 7.62 -19.04
C LYS A 306 -17.51 7.12 -18.54
N ALA A 307 -18.19 6.27 -19.32
CA ALA A 307 -19.45 5.65 -18.92
C ALA A 307 -19.29 4.77 -17.67
N GLN A 308 -18.19 4.01 -17.58
CA GLN A 308 -17.87 3.17 -16.43
C GLN A 308 -17.51 3.97 -15.17
N ILE A 309 -16.82 5.10 -15.31
CA ILE A 309 -16.53 6.02 -14.21
C ILE A 309 -17.82 6.66 -13.68
N GLY A 310 -18.73 7.03 -14.59
CA GLY A 310 -20.06 7.53 -14.24
C GLY A 310 -20.01 8.75 -13.32
N ALA A 311 -20.74 8.70 -12.20
CA ALA A 311 -20.84 9.79 -11.24
C ALA A 311 -19.48 10.23 -10.66
N PHE A 312 -18.49 9.34 -10.57
CA PHE A 312 -17.15 9.69 -10.08
C PHE A 312 -16.36 10.60 -11.03
N GLY A 313 -16.86 10.86 -12.25
CA GLY A 313 -16.25 11.76 -13.20
C GLY A 313 -16.99 13.09 -13.37
N SER A 314 -18.16 13.25 -12.75
CA SER A 314 -19.05 14.39 -13.04
C SER A 314 -19.90 14.89 -11.86
N ASP A 315 -20.18 14.06 -10.86
CA ASP A 315 -20.97 14.46 -9.69
C ASP A 315 -20.09 15.12 -8.62
N MET A 316 -20.09 16.45 -8.60
CA MET A 316 -19.30 17.21 -7.63
C MET A 316 -19.74 17.00 -6.18
N THR A 317 -21.00 16.63 -5.92
CA THR A 317 -21.46 16.33 -4.56
C THR A 317 -20.79 15.07 -4.04
N LEU A 318 -20.73 14.04 -4.89
CA LEU A 318 -20.03 12.79 -4.59
C LEU A 318 -18.53 13.03 -4.38
N LEU A 319 -17.90 13.83 -5.24
CA LEU A 319 -16.47 14.13 -5.14
C LEU A 319 -16.12 14.98 -3.92
N SER A 320 -16.93 15.98 -3.56
CA SER A 320 -16.80 16.73 -2.32
C SER A 320 -16.91 15.82 -1.10
N ALA A 321 -17.92 14.94 -1.06
CA ALA A 321 -18.08 14.00 0.04
C ALA A 321 -16.92 13.00 0.14
N LEU A 322 -16.39 12.53 -0.99
CA LEU A 322 -15.20 11.68 -1.02
C LEU A 322 -13.96 12.42 -0.51
N LEU A 323 -13.72 13.66 -0.98
CA LEU A 323 -12.60 14.49 -0.55
C LEU A 323 -12.65 14.73 0.97
N GLU A 324 -13.81 15.11 1.50
CA GLU A 324 -14.02 15.32 2.93
C GLU A 324 -13.79 14.03 3.72
N LEU A 325 -14.35 12.90 3.28
CA LEU A 325 -14.14 11.58 3.90
C LEU A 325 -12.64 11.21 3.98
N VAL A 326 -11.90 11.41 2.90
CA VAL A 326 -10.46 11.11 2.82
C VAL A 326 -9.70 11.91 3.87
N VAL A 327 -9.98 13.20 4.00
CA VAL A 327 -9.36 14.07 5.02
C VAL A 327 -9.77 13.66 6.43
N VAL A 328 -11.07 13.58 6.71
CA VAL A 328 -11.57 13.42 8.09
C VAL A 328 -11.54 12.00 8.62
N ARG A 329 -11.21 10.99 7.79
CA ARG A 329 -11.08 9.59 8.23
C ARG A 329 -9.68 9.04 8.00
N TYR A 330 -9.15 9.18 6.78
CA TYR A 330 -7.95 8.45 6.38
C TYR A 330 -6.65 9.28 6.48
N MET A 331 -6.74 10.62 6.49
CA MET A 331 -5.59 11.50 6.77
C MET A 331 -5.38 11.79 8.27
N ARG A 332 -6.17 11.20 9.15
CA ARG A 332 -6.05 11.38 10.61
C ARG A 332 -4.94 10.52 11.20
N LEU A 333 -4.30 11.00 12.27
CA LEU A 333 -3.42 10.17 13.07
C LEU A 333 -4.24 9.12 13.82
N THR A 334 -3.71 7.91 13.89
CA THR A 334 -4.27 6.79 14.62
C THR A 334 -3.75 6.74 16.06
N PRO A 335 -4.38 5.97 16.96
CA PRO A 335 -3.82 5.71 18.29
C PRO A 335 -2.40 5.12 18.24
N ASP A 336 -2.11 4.29 17.23
CA ASP A 336 -0.79 3.69 17.03
C ASP A 336 0.25 4.75 16.64
N ASP A 337 -0.12 5.75 15.85
CA ASP A 337 0.77 6.89 15.54
C ASP A 337 1.12 7.69 16.80
N ILE A 338 0.12 7.93 17.67
CA ILE A 338 0.33 8.65 18.94
C ILE A 338 1.21 7.83 19.88
N ALA A 339 1.02 6.52 19.94
CA ALA A 339 1.86 5.63 20.74
C ALA A 339 3.32 5.62 20.22
N GLN A 340 3.52 5.53 18.90
CA GLN A 340 4.85 5.59 18.28
C GLN A 340 5.55 6.92 18.52
N TRP A 341 4.83 8.05 18.38
CA TRP A 341 5.39 9.36 18.73
C TRP A 341 5.81 9.40 20.20
N THR A 342 4.95 8.93 21.11
CA THR A 342 5.23 8.95 22.55
C THR A 342 6.47 8.12 22.92
N ASP A 343 6.66 6.96 22.27
CA ASP A 343 7.76 6.03 22.56
C ASP A 343 9.09 6.48 21.94
N ASP A 344 9.07 6.90 20.67
CA ASP A 344 10.25 7.32 19.92
C ASP A 344 9.90 8.50 18.98
N PRO A 345 9.93 9.75 19.47
CA PRO A 345 9.56 10.92 18.67
C PRO A 345 10.53 11.17 17.49
N GLU A 346 11.82 10.85 17.65
CA GLU A 346 12.81 10.97 16.56
C GLU A 346 12.52 9.96 15.45
N GLY A 347 12.35 8.69 15.82
CA GLY A 347 12.02 7.61 14.88
C GLY A 347 10.66 7.84 14.22
N TYR A 348 9.66 8.30 14.96
CA TYR A 348 8.36 8.66 14.42
C TYR A 348 8.46 9.78 13.37
N SER A 349 9.19 10.87 13.66
CA SER A 349 9.40 11.96 12.68
C SER A 349 10.07 11.46 11.39
N THR A 350 11.13 10.67 11.54
CA THR A 350 11.88 10.08 10.42
C THR A 350 11.00 9.14 9.59
N LEU A 351 10.19 8.31 10.25
CA LEU A 351 9.26 7.41 9.59
C LEU A 351 8.27 8.20 8.74
N GLN A 352 7.59 9.20 9.32
CA GLN A 352 6.56 9.99 8.62
C GLN A 352 7.07 10.65 7.34
N GLU A 353 8.31 11.16 7.34
CA GLU A 353 8.93 11.75 6.14
C GLU A 353 9.28 10.73 5.05
N SER A 354 9.47 9.46 5.42
CA SER A 354 9.84 8.38 4.51
C SER A 354 8.65 7.58 3.96
N LEU A 355 7.45 7.80 4.52
CA LEU A 355 6.25 7.06 4.13
C LEU A 355 5.85 7.40 2.69
N THR A 356 5.54 6.35 1.93
CA THR A 356 4.94 6.46 0.60
C THR A 356 3.58 5.78 0.58
N ALA A 357 2.81 5.98 -0.49
CA ALA A 357 1.53 5.31 -0.70
C ALA A 357 1.64 3.76 -0.70
N ASP A 358 2.83 3.20 -0.95
CA ASP A 358 3.02 1.73 -0.86
C ASP A 358 3.09 1.22 0.59
N GLY A 359 3.38 2.12 1.55
CA GLY A 359 3.61 1.79 2.97
C GLY A 359 2.56 2.31 3.94
N SER A 360 1.70 3.25 3.54
CA SER A 360 0.76 3.91 4.47
C SER A 360 -0.60 4.21 3.84
N VAL A 361 -1.67 3.84 4.55
CA VAL A 361 -3.06 4.20 4.18
C VAL A 361 -3.26 5.71 4.23
N ARG A 362 -2.60 6.40 5.17
CA ARG A 362 -2.60 7.87 5.28
C ARG A 362 -1.95 8.50 4.06
N ALA A 363 -0.79 8.00 3.64
CA ALA A 363 -0.13 8.48 2.42
C ALA A 363 -0.96 8.20 1.15
N CYS A 364 -1.67 7.06 1.07
CA CYS A 364 -2.65 6.84 0.00
C CYS A 364 -3.78 7.87 0.00
N ALA A 365 -4.26 8.25 1.19
CA ALA A 365 -5.31 9.25 1.36
C ALA A 365 -4.86 10.63 0.90
N GLU A 366 -3.64 11.04 1.29
CA GLU A 366 -3.01 12.28 0.84
C GLU A 366 -2.90 12.33 -0.70
N MET A 367 -2.49 11.23 -1.34
CA MET A 367 -2.42 11.13 -2.79
C MET A 367 -3.79 11.21 -3.48
N LEU A 368 -4.83 10.59 -2.90
CA LEU A 368 -6.20 10.71 -3.42
C LEU A 368 -6.73 12.14 -3.26
N TYR A 369 -6.51 12.75 -2.09
CA TYR A 369 -6.89 14.14 -1.81
C TYR A 369 -6.29 15.10 -2.85
N LEU A 370 -4.97 15.02 -3.07
CA LEU A 370 -4.29 15.83 -4.08
C LEU A 370 -4.79 15.54 -5.49
N SER A 371 -4.97 14.27 -5.86
CA SER A 371 -5.45 13.90 -7.19
C SER A 371 -6.87 14.42 -7.47
N LEU A 372 -7.76 14.40 -6.47
CA LEU A 372 -9.11 14.96 -6.60
C LEU A 372 -9.05 16.48 -6.78
N LEU A 373 -8.31 17.17 -5.91
CA LEU A 373 -8.23 18.63 -5.95
C LEU A 373 -7.56 19.13 -7.23
N GLN A 374 -6.48 18.50 -7.70
CA GLN A 374 -5.82 18.88 -8.95
C GLN A 374 -6.70 18.65 -10.18
N THR A 375 -7.54 17.60 -10.17
CA THR A 375 -8.42 17.28 -11.29
C THR A 375 -9.65 18.18 -11.33
N HIS A 376 -10.17 18.59 -10.17
CA HIS A 376 -11.42 19.36 -10.04
C HIS A 376 -11.25 20.60 -9.14
N ARG A 377 -10.15 21.35 -9.32
CA ARG A 377 -9.70 22.44 -8.43
C ARG A 377 -10.80 23.44 -8.09
N ASP A 378 -11.40 24.05 -9.10
CA ASP A 378 -12.40 25.11 -8.90
C ASP A 378 -13.64 24.59 -8.17
N ALA A 379 -14.05 23.36 -8.44
CA ALA A 379 -15.24 22.75 -7.86
C ALA A 379 -15.02 22.27 -6.42
N LEU A 380 -13.80 21.79 -6.09
CA LEU A 380 -13.50 21.18 -4.80
C LEU A 380 -12.81 22.12 -3.80
N THR A 381 -12.24 23.23 -4.25
CA THR A 381 -11.67 24.27 -3.38
C THR A 381 -12.65 24.73 -2.29
N PRO A 382 -13.94 25.00 -2.58
CA PRO A 382 -14.91 25.37 -1.55
C PRO A 382 -15.07 24.35 -0.42
N SER A 383 -14.99 23.04 -0.72
CA SER A 383 -15.05 21.99 0.31
C SER A 383 -13.84 22.04 1.25
N VAL A 384 -12.63 22.27 0.71
CA VAL A 384 -11.41 22.43 1.52
C VAL A 384 -11.52 23.66 2.42
N LEU A 385 -11.94 24.80 1.86
CA LEU A 385 -12.13 26.03 2.62
C LEU A 385 -13.23 25.88 3.69
N GLY A 386 -14.29 25.12 3.41
CA GLY A 386 -15.33 24.80 4.39
C GLY A 386 -14.80 24.01 5.59
N MET A 387 -13.94 23.01 5.36
CA MET A 387 -13.26 22.28 6.44
C MET A 387 -12.30 23.18 7.23
N MET A 388 -11.54 24.03 6.55
CA MET A 388 -10.65 25.00 7.20
C MET A 388 -11.42 26.00 8.06
N HIS A 389 -12.54 26.52 7.56
CA HIS A 389 -13.40 27.44 8.31
C HIS A 389 -13.98 26.77 9.57
N SER A 390 -14.46 25.52 9.44
CA SER A 390 -14.97 24.74 10.57
C SER A 390 -13.89 24.49 11.63
N THR A 391 -12.66 24.16 11.20
CA THR A 391 -11.50 23.99 12.08
C THR A 391 -11.12 25.30 12.76
N SER A 392 -11.18 26.42 12.04
CA SER A 392 -10.90 27.76 12.58
C SER A 392 -11.89 28.15 13.68
N LYS A 393 -13.17 27.85 13.47
CA LYS A 393 -14.22 28.10 14.46
C LYS A 393 -14.00 27.28 15.72
N TRP A 394 -13.59 26.02 15.59
CA TRP A 394 -13.23 25.19 16.74
C TRP A 394 -11.97 25.72 17.46
N MET A 395 -10.93 26.12 16.73
CA MET A 395 -9.70 26.68 17.32
C MET A 395 -9.90 27.97 18.11
N ALA A 396 -10.95 28.74 17.81
CA ALA A 396 -11.30 29.94 18.58
C ALA A 396 -11.82 29.61 19.99
N SER A 397 -12.41 28.43 20.18
CA SER A 397 -12.90 27.92 21.47
C SER A 397 -12.67 26.40 21.55
N PRO A 398 -11.40 25.95 21.65
CA PRO A 398 -11.05 24.56 21.48
C PRO A 398 -11.54 23.69 22.64
N THR A 399 -11.92 22.46 22.32
CA THR A 399 -12.25 21.40 23.28
C THR A 399 -11.05 20.45 23.40
N SER A 400 -10.79 19.91 24.60
CA SER A 400 -9.69 18.97 24.83
C SER A 400 -9.96 17.54 24.32
N ALA A 401 -11.01 17.34 23.53
CA ALA A 401 -11.35 16.03 22.99
C ALA A 401 -10.29 15.61 21.96
N PRO A 402 -9.63 14.44 22.14
CA PRO A 402 -8.60 13.98 21.21
C PRO A 402 -9.08 13.90 19.76
N ASP A 403 -10.32 13.46 19.54
CA ASP A 403 -10.92 13.34 18.20
C ASP A 403 -10.97 14.68 17.45
N ASP A 404 -11.25 15.78 18.15
CA ASP A 404 -11.30 17.12 17.57
C ASP A 404 -9.90 17.63 17.20
N ILE A 405 -8.91 17.39 18.07
CA ILE A 405 -7.50 17.75 17.80
C ILE A 405 -6.96 16.99 16.59
N LEU A 406 -7.25 15.68 16.50
CA LEU A 406 -6.81 14.84 15.38
C LEU A 406 -7.54 15.17 14.08
N ARG A 407 -8.80 15.61 14.14
CA ARG A 407 -9.53 16.13 12.99
C ARG A 407 -8.91 17.44 12.50
N ALA A 408 -8.59 18.36 13.41
CA ALA A 408 -7.92 19.61 13.08
C ALA A 408 -6.54 19.36 12.44
N ASP A 409 -5.74 18.40 12.95
CA ASP A 409 -4.46 18.01 12.33
C ASP A 409 -4.64 17.60 10.86
N ALA A 410 -5.63 16.75 10.58
CA ALA A 410 -5.88 16.28 9.22
C ALA A 410 -6.30 17.41 8.27
N VAL A 411 -7.11 18.37 8.74
CA VAL A 411 -7.49 19.54 7.94
C VAL A 411 -6.31 20.48 7.70
N LEU A 412 -5.47 20.70 8.71
CA LEU A 412 -4.25 21.50 8.55
C LEU A 412 -3.24 20.80 7.63
N LEU A 413 -3.13 19.47 7.69
CA LEU A 413 -2.35 18.68 6.73
C LEU A 413 -2.87 18.92 5.30
N ALA A 414 -4.18 18.79 5.08
CA ALA A 414 -4.81 19.04 3.79
C ALA A 414 -4.52 20.47 3.28
N ALA A 415 -4.64 21.48 4.15
CA ALA A 415 -4.32 22.88 3.81
C ALA A 415 -2.84 23.09 3.46
N GLY A 416 -1.92 22.36 4.08
CA GLY A 416 -0.49 22.42 3.74
C GLY A 416 -0.16 21.71 2.43
N LEU A 417 -0.73 20.51 2.21
CA LEU A 417 -0.52 19.73 0.98
C LEU A 417 -1.04 20.47 -0.27
N SER A 418 -2.12 21.23 -0.13
CA SER A 418 -2.78 21.96 -1.21
C SER A 418 -2.43 23.45 -1.26
N SER A 419 -1.33 23.89 -0.63
CA SER A 419 -1.00 25.32 -0.58
C SER A 419 -0.90 25.96 -1.96
N TYR A 420 -0.32 25.25 -2.94
CA TYR A 420 -0.27 25.67 -4.33
C TYR A 420 -1.65 25.74 -5.01
N ASP A 421 -2.56 24.83 -4.68
CA ASP A 421 -3.91 24.84 -5.28
C ASP A 421 -4.78 25.94 -4.66
N LEU A 422 -4.57 26.26 -3.38
CA LEU A 422 -5.39 27.19 -2.61
C LEU A 422 -4.90 28.65 -2.65
N HIS A 423 -3.68 28.93 -3.12
CA HIS A 423 -3.05 30.24 -2.93
C HIS A 423 -3.84 31.44 -3.51
N GLU A 424 -4.68 31.23 -4.53
CA GLU A 424 -5.53 32.28 -5.12
C GLU A 424 -6.87 32.46 -4.39
N SER A 425 -7.29 31.43 -3.64
CA SER A 425 -8.60 31.36 -3.01
C SER A 425 -8.55 31.53 -1.49
N PHE A 426 -7.35 31.59 -0.92
CA PHE A 426 -7.14 31.67 0.53
C PHE A 426 -5.97 32.60 0.86
N ASP A 427 -6.23 33.52 1.80
CA ASP A 427 -5.24 34.45 2.34
C ASP A 427 -4.69 33.91 3.67
N PHE A 428 -3.53 33.26 3.60
CA PHE A 428 -2.96 32.50 4.70
C PHE A 428 -2.46 33.39 5.83
N GLU A 429 -1.75 34.48 5.55
CA GLU A 429 -1.09 35.28 6.59
C GLU A 429 -2.10 35.85 7.62
N PRO A 430 -3.17 36.57 7.23
CA PRO A 430 -4.13 37.09 8.18
C PRO A 430 -4.87 35.99 8.95
N TRP A 431 -5.12 34.85 8.31
CA TRP A 431 -5.73 33.71 8.96
C TRP A 431 -4.79 33.07 10.00
N PHE A 432 -3.53 32.86 9.64
CA PHE A 432 -2.49 32.36 10.54
C PHE A 432 -2.38 33.24 11.80
N LEU A 433 -2.26 34.56 11.62
CA LEU A 433 -2.14 35.52 12.72
C LEU A 433 -3.38 35.56 13.61
N ARG A 434 -4.59 35.45 13.03
CA ARG A 434 -5.85 35.54 13.79
C ARG A 434 -6.27 34.23 14.44
N THR A 435 -5.91 33.09 13.86
CA THR A 435 -6.45 31.78 14.27
C THR A 435 -5.38 30.87 14.87
N LEU A 436 -4.23 30.73 14.22
CA LEU A 436 -3.21 29.77 14.67
C LEU A 436 -2.29 30.33 15.75
N VAL A 437 -1.90 31.60 15.66
CA VAL A 437 -1.06 32.25 16.68
C VAL A 437 -1.72 32.22 18.07
N PRO A 438 -3.02 32.59 18.26
CA PRO A 438 -3.66 32.48 19.56
C PRO A 438 -3.71 31.05 20.10
N TYR A 439 -3.93 30.05 19.24
CA TYR A 439 -3.93 28.65 19.65
C TYR A 439 -2.55 28.21 20.19
N LEU A 440 -1.46 28.65 19.55
CA LEU A 440 -0.09 28.34 19.97
C LEU A 440 0.28 28.94 21.35
N GLN A 441 -0.43 29.95 21.84
CA GLN A 441 -0.20 30.51 23.18
C GLN A 441 -0.69 29.59 24.30
N SER A 442 -1.61 28.67 24.02
CA SER A 442 -2.15 27.71 24.99
C SER A 442 -2.55 26.41 24.28
N PRO A 443 -1.57 25.64 23.76
CA PRO A 443 -1.84 24.48 22.93
C PRO A 443 -2.36 23.29 23.75
N MET A 444 -3.25 22.51 23.15
CA MET A 444 -3.71 21.24 23.73
C MET A 444 -2.86 20.07 23.24
N THR A 445 -2.83 18.99 24.03
CA THR A 445 -2.11 17.76 23.71
C THR A 445 -3.03 16.56 23.63
N VAL A 446 -2.61 15.53 22.89
CA VAL A 446 -3.26 14.22 22.85
C VAL A 446 -2.34 13.24 23.57
N SER A 447 -2.74 12.76 24.75
CA SER A 447 -1.89 11.89 25.58
C SER A 447 -0.49 12.46 25.84
N GLY A 448 -0.37 13.79 25.99
CA GLY A 448 0.92 14.48 26.16
C GLY A 448 1.62 14.87 24.86
N VAL A 449 1.15 14.38 23.70
CA VAL A 449 1.73 14.68 22.38
C VAL A 449 1.23 16.01 21.82
N PRO A 450 2.11 16.95 21.42
CA PRO A 450 1.73 18.24 20.86
C PRO A 450 1.49 18.18 19.33
N VAL A 451 0.43 17.47 18.94
CA VAL A 451 0.06 17.24 17.54
C VAL A 451 -0.10 18.54 16.75
N LEU A 452 -0.95 19.46 17.22
CA LEU A 452 -1.23 20.71 16.51
C LEU A 452 -0.05 21.69 16.50
N PRO A 453 0.73 21.88 17.58
CA PRO A 453 1.96 22.66 17.51
C PRO A 453 2.92 22.19 16.41
N ARG A 454 3.21 20.88 16.32
CA ARG A 454 4.05 20.34 15.23
C ARG A 454 3.45 20.66 13.86
N ARG A 455 2.14 20.40 13.69
CA ARG A 455 1.44 20.59 12.42
C ARG A 455 1.42 22.05 11.98
N ILE A 456 1.18 22.98 12.90
CA ILE A 456 1.16 24.43 12.63
C ILE A 456 2.55 24.91 12.21
N VAL A 457 3.61 24.44 12.87
CA VAL A 457 5.00 24.79 12.50
C VAL A 457 5.34 24.30 11.10
N TRP A 458 4.99 23.05 10.76
CA TRP A 458 5.13 22.51 9.41
C TRP A 458 4.32 23.29 8.38
N LEU A 459 3.09 23.66 8.71
CA LEU A 459 2.17 24.38 7.81
C LEU A 459 2.74 25.74 7.38
N ILE A 460 3.46 26.44 8.26
CA ILE A 460 4.14 27.70 7.92
C ILE A 460 5.12 27.48 6.76
N GLY A 461 5.89 26.39 6.79
CA GLY A 461 6.83 26.02 5.72
C GLY A 461 6.14 25.73 4.38
N CYS A 462 4.88 25.29 4.38
CA CYS A 462 4.11 25.06 3.15
C CYS A 462 3.60 26.35 2.50
N TRP A 463 3.49 27.44 3.25
CA TRP A 463 2.83 28.68 2.85
C TRP A 463 3.78 29.89 2.78
N LEU A 464 5.10 29.66 2.75
CA LEU A 464 6.12 30.71 2.74
C LEU A 464 5.89 31.77 1.66
N ALA A 465 5.45 31.37 0.46
CA ALA A 465 5.22 32.28 -0.66
C ALA A 465 4.13 33.34 -0.41
N GLN A 466 3.22 33.13 0.55
CA GLN A 466 2.20 34.10 0.94
C GLN A 466 2.58 34.96 2.16
N LEU A 467 3.69 34.63 2.85
CA LEU A 467 4.11 35.37 4.03
C LEU A 467 4.85 36.65 3.63
N SER A 468 4.37 37.77 4.14
CA SER A 468 5.01 39.07 4.01
C SER A 468 6.32 39.12 4.80
N THR A 469 7.20 40.04 4.42
CA THR A 469 8.48 40.25 5.10
C THR A 469 8.31 40.67 6.57
N GLN A 470 7.16 41.24 6.93
CA GLN A 470 6.87 41.70 8.30
C GLN A 470 6.71 40.55 9.30
N VAL A 471 6.25 39.38 8.84
CA VAL A 471 6.01 38.23 9.70
C VAL A 471 7.28 37.41 9.93
N ARG A 472 8.32 37.58 9.10
CA ARG A 472 9.55 36.77 9.18
C ARG A 472 10.33 36.95 10.48
N ILE A 473 10.51 38.18 10.96
CA ILE A 473 11.24 38.44 12.22
C ILE A 473 10.53 37.76 13.42
N PRO A 474 9.21 37.96 13.64
CA PRO A 474 8.47 37.22 14.66
C PRO A 474 8.54 35.69 14.50
N LEU A 475 8.59 35.18 13.27
CA LEU A 475 8.75 33.74 13.01
C LEU A 475 10.12 33.22 13.42
N TYR A 476 11.20 33.95 13.11
CA TYR A 476 12.54 33.58 13.57
C TYR A 476 12.59 33.52 15.10
N GLU A 477 12.05 34.52 15.78
CA GLU A 477 11.96 34.55 17.25
C GLU A 477 11.19 33.33 17.79
N ALA A 478 10.01 33.05 17.25
CA ALA A 478 9.17 31.95 17.69
C ALA A 478 9.81 30.58 17.45
N LEU A 479 10.42 30.35 16.28
CA LEU A 479 11.08 29.09 15.95
C LEU A 479 12.30 28.85 16.85
N LEU A 480 13.10 29.88 17.11
CA LEU A 480 14.25 29.79 18.03
C LEU A 480 13.80 29.59 19.48
N GLN A 481 12.68 30.19 19.89
CA GLN A 481 12.08 29.92 21.20
C GLN A 481 11.65 28.45 21.33
N LEU A 482 11.05 27.86 20.29
CA LEU A 482 10.68 26.43 20.27
C LEU A 482 11.90 25.52 20.36
N LEU A 483 12.99 25.85 19.65
CA LEU A 483 14.23 25.08 19.67
C LEU A 483 14.97 25.17 21.01
N SER A 484 15.02 26.36 21.61
CA SER A 484 15.69 26.62 22.90
C SER A 484 14.90 26.14 24.12
N ALA A 485 13.59 25.90 23.99
CA ALA A 485 12.76 25.45 25.10
C ALA A 485 13.19 24.08 25.64
N ALA A 486 13.47 24.03 26.95
CA ALA A 486 13.98 22.83 27.62
C ALA A 486 13.01 21.64 27.59
N HIS A 487 11.70 21.90 27.58
CA HIS A 487 10.64 20.89 27.62
C HIS A 487 9.82 20.83 26.32
N SER A 488 10.34 21.38 25.23
CA SER A 488 9.69 21.28 23.91
C SER A 488 9.94 19.90 23.30
N ASP A 489 8.88 19.30 22.77
CA ASP A 489 8.86 17.97 22.16
C ASP A 489 9.79 17.86 20.94
N THR A 490 10.44 16.71 20.80
CA THR A 490 11.45 16.46 19.74
C THR A 490 10.86 16.59 18.34
N CYS A 491 9.63 16.16 18.07
CA CYS A 491 8.99 16.33 16.77
C CYS A 491 8.67 17.80 16.47
N VAL A 492 8.30 18.59 17.48
CA VAL A 492 8.08 20.04 17.33
C VAL A 492 9.40 20.75 17.04
N LYS A 493 10.49 20.39 17.73
CA LYS A 493 11.82 20.93 17.46
C LYS A 493 12.29 20.58 16.04
N LEU A 494 12.10 19.33 15.58
CA LEU A 494 12.44 18.93 14.22
C LEU A 494 11.63 19.71 13.18
N ALA A 495 10.32 19.89 13.39
CA ALA A 495 9.51 20.73 12.52
C ALA A 495 10.02 22.18 12.51
N ALA A 496 10.45 22.72 13.66
CA ALA A 496 11.03 24.06 13.73
C ALA A 496 12.35 24.19 12.98
N VAL A 497 13.22 23.17 13.04
CA VAL A 497 14.45 23.12 12.24
C VAL A 497 14.12 23.18 10.75
N GLN A 498 13.19 22.35 10.28
CA GLN A 498 12.79 22.26 8.86
C GLN A 498 12.12 23.54 8.36
N THR A 499 11.24 24.15 9.15
CA THR A 499 10.59 25.41 8.80
C THR A 499 11.61 26.55 8.76
N LEU A 500 12.59 26.57 9.66
CA LEU A 500 13.62 27.59 9.66
C LEU A 500 14.61 27.41 8.50
N GLU A 501 14.98 26.18 8.17
CA GLU A 501 15.71 25.84 6.93
C GLU A 501 14.94 26.34 5.69
N SER A 502 13.63 26.09 5.64
CA SER A 502 12.80 26.51 4.51
C SER A 502 12.72 28.03 4.38
N LEU A 503 12.69 28.77 5.49
CA LEU A 503 12.73 30.24 5.50
C LEU A 503 14.08 30.81 5.04
N VAL A 504 15.19 30.16 5.43
CA VAL A 504 16.54 30.58 5.02
C VAL A 504 16.79 30.29 3.54
N ASN A 505 16.25 29.17 3.04
CA ASN A 505 16.34 28.77 1.63
C ASN A 505 15.24 29.37 0.74
N ASP A 506 14.34 30.19 1.30
CA ASP A 506 13.28 30.84 0.54
C ASP A 506 13.85 31.89 -0.44
N TRP A 507 13.21 32.02 -1.62
CA TRP A 507 13.63 33.00 -2.62
C TRP A 507 13.61 34.44 -2.10
N GLY A 508 12.69 34.76 -1.19
CA GLY A 508 12.58 36.08 -0.60
C GLY A 508 13.48 36.31 0.61
N PHE A 509 14.38 35.40 0.96
CA PHE A 509 15.23 35.50 2.14
C PHE A 509 16.08 36.78 2.15
N ASP A 510 15.99 37.55 3.24
CA ASP A 510 16.81 38.74 3.46
C ASP A 510 17.81 38.49 4.59
N HIS A 511 19.06 38.22 4.20
CA HIS A 511 20.17 38.02 5.12
C HIS A 511 20.32 39.15 6.16
N GLY A 512 20.04 40.41 5.81
CA GLY A 512 20.18 41.53 6.73
C GLY A 512 19.26 41.42 7.94
N THR A 513 18.04 40.92 7.73
CA THR A 513 17.05 40.70 8.81
C THR A 513 17.36 39.46 9.65
N PHE A 514 18.08 38.47 9.10
CA PHE A 514 18.38 37.22 9.79
C PHE A 514 19.71 37.23 10.56
N VAL A 515 20.69 38.04 10.15
CA VAL A 515 22.01 38.15 10.81
C VAL A 515 21.93 38.31 12.35
N PRO A 516 21.02 39.13 12.91
CA PRO A 516 20.87 39.23 14.37
C PRO A 516 20.47 37.92 15.07
N PHE A 517 19.78 37.02 14.37
CA PHE A 517 19.30 35.74 14.88
C PHE A 517 20.32 34.61 14.71
N LEU A 518 21.28 34.76 13.80
CA LEU A 518 22.23 33.72 13.42
C LEU A 518 23.01 33.11 14.62
N PRO A 519 23.55 33.89 15.59
CA PRO A 519 24.23 33.30 16.75
C PRO A 519 23.30 32.43 17.61
N SER A 520 22.05 32.87 17.79
CA SER A 520 21.03 32.13 18.53
C SER A 520 20.62 30.87 17.78
N ALA A 521 20.43 30.96 16.46
CA ALA A 521 20.11 29.82 15.59
C ALA A 521 21.18 28.72 15.68
N ILE A 522 22.46 29.08 15.47
CA ILE A 522 23.56 28.12 15.57
C ILE A 522 23.64 27.50 16.97
N GLY A 523 23.48 28.32 18.02
CA GLY A 523 23.48 27.84 19.40
C GLY A 523 22.35 26.84 19.68
N CYS A 524 21.14 27.15 19.23
CA CYS A 524 19.97 26.27 19.38
C CYS A 524 20.13 24.97 18.59
N LEU A 525 20.61 25.04 17.35
CA LEU A 525 20.85 23.86 16.52
C LEU A 525 21.92 22.95 17.12
N TYR A 526 23.04 23.51 17.61
CA TYR A 526 24.10 22.72 18.24
C TYR A 526 23.65 22.07 19.56
N ALA A 527 22.86 22.80 20.36
CA ALA A 527 22.26 22.27 21.58
C ALA A 527 21.29 21.12 21.25
N PHE A 528 20.45 21.27 20.22
CA PHE A 528 19.51 20.23 19.81
C PHE A 528 20.20 19.03 19.16
N PHE A 529 21.23 19.25 18.34
CA PHE A 529 22.09 18.20 17.79
C PHE A 529 22.68 17.30 18.89
N SER A 530 23.02 17.89 20.03
CA SER A 530 23.61 17.21 21.19
C SER A 530 22.56 16.67 22.17
N HIS A 531 21.27 16.83 21.86
CA HIS A 531 20.19 16.41 22.74
C HIS A 531 20.11 14.88 22.86
N PRO A 532 19.83 14.31 24.04
CA PRO A 532 19.74 12.85 24.23
C PRO A 532 18.74 12.16 23.30
N ASP A 533 17.62 12.85 23.00
CA ASP A 533 16.57 12.34 22.10
C ASP A 533 16.94 12.39 20.61
N VAL A 534 18.12 12.95 20.26
CA VAL A 534 18.64 12.99 18.89
C VAL A 534 19.78 11.98 18.78
N VAL A 535 19.43 10.76 18.40
CA VAL A 535 20.30 9.58 18.42
C VAL A 535 20.85 9.29 17.03
N THR A 536 20.04 9.44 15.98
CA THR A 536 20.39 8.97 14.64
C THR A 536 21.31 9.93 13.89
N THR A 537 22.16 9.36 13.02
CA THR A 537 23.04 10.15 12.15
C THR A 537 22.24 10.98 11.14
N ASP A 538 21.14 10.45 10.61
CA ASP A 538 20.33 11.13 9.60
C ASP A 538 19.68 12.40 10.17
N THR A 539 19.08 12.34 11.36
CA THR A 539 18.55 13.52 12.04
C THR A 539 19.63 14.54 12.33
N ARG A 540 20.80 14.09 12.81
CA ARG A 540 21.95 14.96 13.05
C ARG A 540 22.43 15.67 11.79
N LEU A 541 22.46 14.98 10.64
CA LEU A 541 22.79 15.58 9.36
C LEU A 541 21.77 16.63 8.93
N LYS A 542 20.46 16.39 9.17
CA LYS A 542 19.40 17.38 8.89
C LYS A 542 19.57 18.65 9.74
N ILE A 543 19.87 18.50 11.04
CA ILE A 543 20.09 19.65 11.93
C ILE A 543 21.30 20.49 11.49
N LEU A 544 22.34 19.85 10.93
CA LEU A 544 23.55 20.51 10.44
C LEU A 544 23.44 20.99 8.99
N GLY A 545 22.41 20.59 8.25
CA GLY A 545 22.32 20.73 6.79
C GLY A 545 21.98 22.13 6.27
N TRP A 546 21.89 23.13 7.17
CA TRP A 546 21.59 24.52 6.83
C TRP A 546 22.70 25.22 6.04
#